data_AF-A0A2J4GAP1-F1
#
_entry.id   AF-A0A2J4GAP1-F1
#
_cell.length_a   1.000
_cell.length_b   1.000
_cell.length_c   1.000
_cell.angle_alpha   90.00
_cell.angle_beta   90.00
_cell.angle_gamma   90.00
#
_symmetry.space_group_name_H-M   'P 1'
#
loop_
_entity.id
_entity.type
_entity.pdbx_description
1 polymer ?
#
loop_
_entity_poly.entity_id
_entity_poly.type
_entity_poly.pdbx_seq_one_letter_code
_entity_poly.pdbx_strand_id
1 'polypeptide(L)'
;MIFSKNGKTFFKDGLSKSPMRGKQLLALLLPLLIAAAFLAQTLTAAPPPAEQQNWKWEANGPRVDYHLYSIILDYDARLTAFKKGDIETSYIQPTRVSEVKDDPNIYLLSYRTFNLQFLGINMRQYPWNYTAIRKAIAHLIDKDWIITNVFNGFGVPVDSPIPPAFGDWSNPNVPSYTYSKEMAKKVLLDAGFKYDAASNKWYEPNGNPLGDIVIQMPPQDQAPWLWQEA
;
A
#
# COMPACT_ATOMS: atom_id res chain seq x y z
N MET A 1 -34.94 -21.83 -21.98
CA MET A 1 -35.99 -21.96 -23.01
C MET A 1 -36.94 -23.05 -22.54
N ILE A 2 -38.13 -22.69 -22.07
CA ILE A 2 -39.17 -23.68 -21.72
C ILE A 2 -40.09 -23.76 -22.93
N PHE A 3 -40.17 -24.94 -23.54
CA PHE A 3 -41.35 -25.31 -24.31
C PHE A 3 -41.90 -26.59 -23.71
N SER A 4 -43.21 -26.61 -23.49
CA SER A 4 -44.00 -27.77 -23.90
C SER A 4 -45.47 -27.39 -24.11
N LYS A 5 -45.95 -27.72 -25.30
CA LYS A 5 -47.35 -27.82 -25.70
C LYS A 5 -47.69 -29.31 -25.63
N ASN A 6 -48.87 -29.65 -25.07
CA ASN A 6 -49.51 -30.99 -25.04
C ASN A 6 -49.60 -31.73 -23.69
N GLY A 7 -50.08 -31.03 -22.65
CA GLY A 7 -51.24 -31.51 -21.86
C GLY A 7 -51.31 -32.98 -21.43
N LYS A 8 -50.24 -33.54 -20.84
CA LYS A 8 -50.33 -34.81 -20.09
C LYS A 8 -49.67 -34.65 -18.73
N THR A 9 -50.50 -34.42 -17.73
CA THR A 9 -50.19 -34.60 -16.31
C THR A 9 -50.00 -36.09 -16.03
N PHE A 10 -48.78 -36.47 -15.64
CA PHE A 10 -48.54 -37.70 -14.90
C PHE A 10 -48.26 -37.32 -13.43
N PHE A 11 -49.32 -37.24 -12.63
CA PHE A 11 -49.18 -37.54 -11.22
C PHE A 11 -48.99 -39.06 -11.13
N LYS A 12 -47.77 -39.48 -10.78
CA LYS A 12 -47.53 -40.84 -10.31
C LYS A 12 -46.92 -40.75 -8.92
N ASP A 13 -47.66 -41.34 -8.00
CA ASP A 13 -47.42 -41.49 -6.59
C ASP A 13 -45.97 -41.78 -6.21
N GLY A 14 -45.53 -41.16 -5.12
CA GLY A 14 -44.29 -41.54 -4.45
C GLY A 14 -43.50 -40.42 -3.83
N LEU A 15 -44.13 -39.47 -3.12
CA LEU A 15 -43.41 -38.68 -2.12
C LEU A 15 -43.08 -39.60 -0.93
N SER A 16 -42.08 -40.47 -1.12
CA SER A 16 -41.29 -40.98 -0.01
C SER A 16 -40.62 -39.79 0.63
N LYS A 17 -41.18 -39.31 1.74
CA LYS A 17 -40.51 -38.40 2.68
C LYS A 17 -39.34 -39.16 3.31
N SER A 18 -38.28 -39.41 2.55
CA SER A 18 -37.02 -39.79 3.16
C SER A 18 -36.47 -38.55 3.88
N PRO A 19 -36.13 -38.61 5.17
CA PRO A 19 -35.49 -37.49 5.84
C PRO A 19 -34.20 -37.16 5.08
N MET A 20 -34.06 -35.90 4.62
CA MET A 20 -32.87 -35.44 3.91
C MET A 20 -31.64 -35.82 4.74
N ARG A 21 -30.83 -36.76 4.23
CA ARG A 21 -29.58 -37.17 4.88
C ARG A 21 -28.70 -35.93 5.06
N GLY A 22 -28.04 -35.78 6.20
CA GLY A 22 -27.29 -34.58 6.59
C GLY A 22 -26.29 -34.02 5.56
N LYS A 23 -25.84 -34.83 4.59
CA LYS A 23 -25.02 -34.38 3.46
C LYS A 23 -25.78 -33.49 2.45
N GLN A 24 -27.09 -33.68 2.26
CA GLN A 24 -27.92 -32.84 1.39
C GLN A 24 -28.31 -31.51 2.05
N LEU A 25 -28.49 -31.49 3.37
CA LEU A 25 -28.66 -30.24 4.13
C LEU A 25 -27.38 -29.39 4.10
N LEU A 26 -26.20 -30.00 4.29
CA LEU A 26 -24.91 -29.30 4.21
C LEU A 26 -24.66 -28.69 2.81
N ALA A 27 -25.04 -29.40 1.75
CA ALA A 27 -24.86 -28.94 0.37
C ALA A 27 -25.72 -27.71 0.02
N LEU A 28 -26.85 -27.49 0.71
CA LEU A 28 -27.71 -26.31 0.57
C LEU A 28 -27.36 -25.19 1.56
N LEU A 29 -26.88 -25.53 2.76
CA LEU A 29 -26.48 -24.56 3.78
C LEU A 29 -25.16 -23.86 3.44
N LEU A 30 -24.22 -24.54 2.78
CA LEU A 30 -22.92 -23.97 2.42
C LEU A 30 -23.02 -22.78 1.44
N PRO A 31 -23.75 -22.84 0.31
CA PRO A 31 -23.92 -21.68 -0.56
C PRO A 31 -24.73 -20.55 0.10
N LEU A 32 -25.67 -20.86 1.00
CA LEU A 32 -26.39 -19.87 1.80
C LEU A 32 -25.47 -19.18 2.82
N LEU A 33 -24.55 -19.90 3.44
CA LEU A 33 -23.52 -19.36 4.33
C LEU A 33 -22.50 -18.52 3.56
N ILE A 34 -22.08 -18.94 2.36
CA ILE A 34 -21.20 -18.15 1.48
C ILE A 34 -21.92 -16.86 1.04
N ALA A 35 -23.20 -16.96 0.65
CA ALA A 35 -24.00 -15.79 0.28
C ALA A 35 -24.20 -14.84 1.48
N ALA A 36 -24.49 -15.39 2.67
CA ALA A 36 -24.60 -14.61 3.90
C ALA A 36 -23.27 -13.96 4.30
N ALA A 37 -22.13 -14.64 4.09
CA ALA A 37 -20.81 -14.09 4.32
C ALA A 37 -20.49 -12.96 3.32
N PHE A 38 -20.88 -13.10 2.05
CA PHE A 38 -20.77 -12.04 1.05
C PHE A 38 -21.67 -10.83 1.37
N LEU A 39 -22.92 -11.06 1.82
CA LEU A 39 -23.82 -10.00 2.25
C LEU A 39 -23.35 -9.32 3.54
N ALA A 40 -22.72 -10.04 4.46
CA ALA A 40 -22.17 -9.45 5.68
C ALA A 40 -20.97 -8.52 5.37
N GLN A 41 -20.16 -8.83 4.35
CA GLN A 41 -19.05 -7.98 3.92
C GLN A 41 -19.51 -6.64 3.32
N THR A 42 -20.67 -6.59 2.68
CA THR A 42 -21.21 -5.33 2.15
C THR A 42 -21.78 -4.43 3.25
N LEU A 43 -22.21 -5.00 4.38
CA LEU A 43 -22.67 -4.26 5.57
C LEU A 43 -21.52 -3.65 6.39
N THR A 44 -20.29 -4.17 6.23
CA THR A 44 -19.08 -3.62 6.87
C THR A 44 -18.31 -2.65 5.98
N ALA A 45 -18.80 -2.38 4.76
CA ALA A 45 -18.16 -1.40 3.89
C ALA A 45 -18.25 -0.01 4.55
N ALA A 46 -17.09 0.60 4.82
CA ALA A 46 -17.03 1.98 5.24
C ALA A 46 -17.82 2.86 4.25
N PRO A 47 -18.54 3.90 4.73
CA PRO A 47 -19.24 4.81 3.85
C PRO A 47 -18.26 5.39 2.82
N PRO A 48 -18.71 5.64 1.57
CA PRO A 48 -17.87 6.24 0.55
C PRO A 48 -17.22 7.52 1.12
N PRO A 49 -15.92 7.76 0.88
CA PRO A 49 -15.26 9.01 1.22
C PRO A 49 -16.08 10.22 0.74
N ALA A 50 -15.96 11.37 1.41
CA ALA A 50 -16.76 12.56 1.09
C ALA A 50 -16.63 12.96 -0.40
N GLU A 51 -15.47 12.71 -1.00
CA GLU A 51 -15.14 12.92 -2.40
C GLU A 51 -15.97 12.04 -3.36
N GLN A 52 -16.50 10.92 -2.86
CA GLN A 52 -17.28 9.93 -3.61
C GLN A 52 -18.79 10.03 -3.36
N GLN A 53 -19.24 10.92 -2.44
CA GLN A 53 -20.67 11.05 -2.12
C GLN A 53 -21.53 11.52 -3.30
N ASN A 54 -20.94 12.25 -4.26
CA ASN A 54 -21.64 12.73 -5.45
C ASN A 54 -21.61 11.74 -6.62
N TRP A 55 -21.00 10.57 -6.45
CA TRP A 55 -20.81 9.62 -7.54
C TRP A 55 -22.07 8.78 -7.75
N LYS A 56 -22.78 9.04 -8.86
CA LYS A 56 -23.93 8.23 -9.27
C LYS A 56 -23.46 7.08 -10.15
N TRP A 57 -23.63 5.85 -9.70
CA TRP A 57 -23.21 4.69 -10.45
C TRP A 57 -24.25 3.56 -10.34
N GLU A 58 -24.64 2.98 -11.48
CA GLU A 58 -25.43 1.75 -11.60
C GLU A 58 -24.67 0.52 -11.08
N ALA A 59 -25.36 -0.35 -10.33
CA ALA A 59 -24.72 -1.46 -9.63
C ALA A 59 -24.09 -2.56 -10.51
N ASN A 60 -24.39 -2.58 -11.80
CA ASN A 60 -24.02 -3.69 -12.69
C ASN A 60 -23.32 -3.23 -13.98
N GLY A 61 -22.43 -4.08 -14.48
CA GLY A 61 -21.84 -4.04 -15.81
C GLY A 61 -20.40 -3.51 -15.88
N PRO A 62 -19.64 -3.86 -16.93
CA PRO A 62 -18.65 -2.93 -17.45
C PRO A 62 -19.39 -1.81 -18.21
N ARG A 63 -19.03 -0.55 -17.93
CA ARG A 63 -19.60 0.64 -18.61
C ARG A 63 -18.78 1.14 -19.80
N VAL A 64 -17.75 0.39 -20.15
CA VAL A 64 -16.80 0.72 -21.20
C VAL A 64 -16.66 -0.48 -22.12
N ASP A 65 -16.55 -0.21 -23.42
CA ASP A 65 -16.33 -1.25 -24.44
C ASP A 65 -14.92 -1.85 -24.35
N TYR A 66 -13.94 -1.02 -23.99
CA TYR A 66 -12.54 -1.40 -23.80
C TYR A 66 -11.87 -0.54 -22.74
N HIS A 67 -10.80 -1.07 -22.13
CA HIS A 67 -9.89 -0.33 -21.26
C HIS A 67 -8.48 -0.45 -21.85
N LEU A 68 -7.97 0.65 -22.38
CA LEU A 68 -6.65 0.71 -23.01
C LEU A 68 -5.61 1.24 -22.01
N TYR A 69 -4.61 0.42 -21.73
CA TYR A 69 -3.48 0.81 -20.91
C TYR A 69 -2.32 1.29 -21.80
N SER A 70 -2.20 2.60 -21.93
CA SER A 70 -1.10 3.25 -22.64
C SER A 70 0.16 3.29 -21.77
N ILE A 71 1.28 2.76 -22.28
CA ILE A 71 2.56 2.76 -21.58
C ILE A 71 3.34 4.02 -21.97
N ILE A 72 3.30 5.04 -21.10
CA ILE A 72 4.12 6.26 -21.22
C ILE A 72 5.07 6.28 -20.02
N LEU A 73 6.36 6.05 -20.29
CA LEU A 73 7.38 5.90 -19.24
C LEU A 73 7.83 7.24 -18.66
N ASP A 74 7.89 8.28 -19.50
CA ASP A 74 8.23 9.62 -19.08
C ASP A 74 7.04 10.28 -18.37
N TYR A 75 7.28 10.77 -17.16
CA TYR A 75 6.21 11.31 -16.32
C TYR A 75 5.63 12.61 -16.91
N ASP A 76 6.46 13.51 -17.40
CA ASP A 76 6.01 14.82 -17.91
C ASP A 76 5.20 14.68 -19.20
N ALA A 77 5.63 13.77 -20.09
CA ALA A 77 4.86 13.39 -21.26
C ALA A 77 3.50 12.78 -20.88
N ARG A 78 3.46 11.90 -19.86
CA ARG A 78 2.23 11.29 -19.36
C ARG A 78 1.29 12.31 -18.73
N LEU A 79 1.80 13.21 -17.90
CA LEU A 79 1.01 14.29 -17.29
C LEU A 79 0.44 15.22 -18.36
N THR A 80 1.23 15.53 -19.40
CA THR A 80 0.77 16.33 -20.53
C THR A 80 -0.34 15.63 -21.31
N ALA A 81 -0.18 14.34 -21.61
CA ALA A 81 -1.21 13.53 -22.27
C ALA A 81 -2.50 13.47 -21.43
N PHE A 82 -2.37 13.32 -20.11
CA PHE A 82 -3.52 13.34 -19.18
C PHE A 82 -4.24 14.69 -19.19
N LYS A 83 -3.51 15.80 -19.07
CA LYS A 83 -4.10 17.16 -19.11
C LYS A 83 -4.75 17.50 -20.47
N LYS A 84 -4.29 16.88 -21.55
CA LYS A 84 -4.91 16.99 -22.89
C LYS A 84 -6.16 16.12 -23.07
N GLY A 85 -6.34 15.11 -22.23
CA GLY A 85 -7.38 14.10 -22.38
C GLY A 85 -7.01 12.98 -23.36
N ASP A 86 -5.73 12.82 -23.71
CA ASP A 86 -5.25 11.69 -24.52
C ASP A 86 -5.24 10.37 -23.72
N ILE A 87 -5.24 10.47 -22.38
CA ILE A 87 -5.44 9.36 -21.44
C ILE A 87 -6.40 9.81 -20.32
N GLU A 88 -7.26 8.91 -19.86
CA GLU A 88 -8.31 9.22 -18.88
C GLU A 88 -7.87 9.01 -17.42
N THR A 89 -6.80 8.26 -17.19
CA THR A 89 -6.29 7.96 -15.84
C THR A 89 -4.78 8.11 -15.78
N SER A 90 -4.27 8.77 -14.74
CA SER A 90 -2.84 8.86 -14.47
C SER A 90 -2.57 8.97 -12.96
N TYR A 91 -1.44 8.43 -12.52
CA TYR A 91 -0.87 8.79 -11.22
C TYR A 91 -0.31 10.21 -11.27
N ILE A 92 -0.55 10.99 -10.20
CA ILE A 92 -0.06 12.35 -10.04
C ILE A 92 0.95 12.36 -8.89
N GLN A 93 2.18 12.80 -9.18
CA GLN A 93 3.20 12.98 -8.15
C GLN A 93 2.77 14.05 -7.14
N PRO A 94 3.08 13.87 -5.85
CA PRO A 94 2.77 14.85 -4.80
C PRO A 94 3.22 16.28 -5.12
N THR A 95 4.38 16.41 -5.75
CA THR A 95 4.97 17.69 -6.16
C THR A 95 4.21 18.42 -7.27
N ARG A 96 3.38 17.69 -8.03
CA ARG A 96 2.64 18.18 -9.20
C ARG A 96 1.13 18.29 -8.96
N VAL A 97 0.63 17.91 -7.78
CA VAL A 97 -0.80 17.95 -7.44
C VAL A 97 -1.41 19.35 -7.65
N SER A 98 -0.66 20.41 -7.35
CA SER A 98 -1.12 21.79 -7.55
C SER A 98 -1.45 22.14 -9.01
N GLU A 99 -0.94 21.39 -9.98
CA GLU A 99 -1.20 21.64 -11.40
C GLU A 99 -2.54 21.11 -11.91
N VAL A 100 -3.14 20.19 -11.16
CA VAL A 100 -4.35 19.47 -11.59
C VAL A 100 -5.51 19.59 -10.60
N LYS A 101 -5.24 19.91 -9.33
CA LYS A 101 -6.26 19.94 -8.27
C LYS A 101 -7.39 20.94 -8.50
N ASP A 102 -7.11 22.01 -9.26
CA ASP A 102 -8.05 23.11 -9.51
C ASP A 102 -8.76 22.96 -10.87
N ASP A 103 -8.45 21.92 -11.65
CA ASP A 103 -9.11 21.65 -12.94
C ASP A 103 -10.47 20.97 -12.70
N PRO A 104 -11.59 21.57 -13.16
CA PRO A 104 -12.93 21.01 -12.95
C PRO A 104 -13.18 19.69 -13.70
N ASN A 105 -12.34 19.32 -14.67
CA ASN A 105 -12.47 18.08 -15.42
C ASN A 105 -11.68 16.92 -14.81
N ILE A 106 -10.87 17.18 -13.78
CA ILE A 106 -10.00 16.18 -13.16
C ILE A 106 -10.56 15.80 -11.80
N TYR A 107 -10.82 14.50 -11.62
CA TYR A 107 -11.18 13.92 -10.34
C TYR A 107 -9.93 13.37 -9.65
N LEU A 108 -9.43 14.10 -8.64
CA LEU A 108 -8.27 13.66 -7.86
C LEU A 108 -8.69 12.72 -6.73
N LEU A 109 -8.14 11.50 -6.75
CA LEU A 109 -8.34 10.51 -5.68
C LEU A 109 -7.10 10.41 -4.79
N SER A 110 -7.25 10.78 -3.52
CA SER A 110 -6.23 10.61 -2.51
C SER A 110 -6.65 9.54 -1.51
N TYR A 111 -5.83 8.50 -1.37
CA TYR A 111 -6.06 7.41 -0.43
C TYR A 111 -4.74 6.80 0.00
N ARG A 112 -4.75 6.11 1.15
CA ARG A 112 -3.58 5.39 1.65
C ARG A 112 -3.41 4.11 0.82
N THR A 113 -2.23 3.95 0.23
CA THR A 113 -1.89 2.74 -0.52
C THR A 113 -1.34 1.66 0.42
N PHE A 114 -1.26 0.43 -0.10
CA PHE A 114 -0.60 -0.68 0.59
C PHE A 114 0.94 -0.65 0.42
N ASN A 115 1.47 0.34 -0.29
CA ASN A 115 2.89 0.46 -0.59
C ASN A 115 3.65 1.01 0.62
N LEU A 116 4.91 0.60 0.73
CA LEU A 116 5.84 1.07 1.75
C LEU A 116 7.10 1.60 1.07
N GLN A 117 7.53 2.79 1.46
CA GLN A 117 8.86 3.30 1.16
C GLN A 117 9.77 2.97 2.35
N PHE A 118 10.84 2.21 2.10
CA PHE A 118 11.69 1.69 3.17
C PHE A 118 13.17 1.63 2.77
N LEU A 119 14.04 1.68 3.77
CA LEU A 119 15.46 1.37 3.63
C LEU A 119 15.68 -0.12 3.90
N GLY A 120 15.94 -0.90 2.85
CA GLY A 120 16.32 -2.30 2.98
C GLY A 120 17.75 -2.44 3.52
N ILE A 121 17.93 -3.17 4.62
CA ILE A 121 19.24 -3.34 5.25
C ILE A 121 19.74 -4.79 5.04
N ASN A 122 20.86 -4.94 4.33
CA ASN A 122 21.50 -6.24 4.14
C ASN A 122 22.31 -6.66 5.38
N MET A 123 21.66 -7.35 6.32
CA MET A 123 22.29 -7.82 7.56
C MET A 123 23.36 -8.90 7.38
N ARG A 124 23.65 -9.35 6.15
CA ARG A 124 24.77 -10.29 5.89
C ARG A 124 26.12 -9.58 5.78
N GLN A 125 26.11 -8.26 5.58
CA GLN A 125 27.32 -7.47 5.42
C GLN A 125 27.63 -6.68 6.69
N TYR A 126 28.91 -6.51 6.97
CA TYR A 126 29.38 -5.56 7.98
C TYR A 126 29.33 -4.13 7.40
N PRO A 127 28.97 -3.09 8.18
CA PRO A 127 28.56 -3.09 9.59
C PRO A 127 27.04 -3.32 9.81
N TRP A 128 26.27 -3.58 8.75
CA TRP A 128 24.81 -3.70 8.78
C TRP A 128 24.28 -4.84 9.67
N ASN A 129 25.09 -5.86 9.91
CA ASN A 129 24.80 -6.93 10.85
C ASN A 129 24.76 -6.47 12.32
N TYR A 130 25.41 -5.34 12.68
CA TYR A 130 25.36 -4.79 14.04
C TYR A 130 24.04 -4.08 14.34
N THR A 131 23.33 -4.56 15.37
CA THR A 131 22.03 -3.99 15.79
C THR A 131 22.13 -2.53 16.22
N ALA A 132 23.24 -2.13 16.85
CA ALA A 132 23.47 -0.74 17.25
C ALA A 132 23.49 0.22 16.04
N ILE A 133 24.10 -0.18 14.93
CA ILE A 133 24.12 0.59 13.68
C ILE A 133 22.70 0.76 13.14
N ARG A 134 21.92 -0.34 13.08
CA ARG A 134 20.53 -0.27 12.59
C ARG A 134 19.65 0.63 13.45
N LYS A 135 19.78 0.56 14.78
CA LYS A 135 19.05 1.43 15.72
C LYS A 135 19.48 2.89 15.61
N ALA A 136 20.78 3.15 15.45
CA ALA A 136 21.28 4.51 15.25
C ALA A 136 20.74 5.11 13.96
N ILE A 137 20.73 4.35 12.85
CA ILE A 137 20.16 4.78 11.58
C ILE A 137 18.66 5.05 11.69
N ALA A 138 17.90 4.22 12.42
CA ALA A 138 16.48 4.45 12.64
C ALA A 138 16.20 5.81 13.31
N HIS A 139 17.07 6.26 14.24
CA HIS A 139 16.99 7.59 14.85
C HIS A 139 17.54 8.73 13.97
N LEU A 140 18.24 8.43 12.87
CA LEU A 140 18.77 9.43 11.94
C LEU A 140 17.86 9.70 10.74
N ILE A 141 16.78 8.93 10.59
CA ILE A 141 15.79 9.13 9.52
C ILE A 141 14.67 10.03 10.04
N ASP A 142 14.65 11.27 9.57
CA ASP A 142 13.58 12.23 9.86
C ASP A 142 12.38 11.99 8.93
N LYS A 143 11.46 11.12 9.37
CA LYS A 143 10.28 10.73 8.58
C LYS A 143 9.35 11.93 8.32
N ASP A 144 9.18 12.80 9.32
CA ASP A 144 8.27 13.94 9.20
C ASP A 144 8.83 14.98 8.23
N TRP A 145 10.15 15.24 8.29
CA TRP A 145 10.82 16.09 7.30
C TRP A 145 10.72 15.52 5.90
N ILE A 146 10.93 14.20 5.72
CA ILE A 146 10.79 13.54 4.41
C ILE A 146 9.36 13.69 3.88
N ILE A 147 8.37 13.38 4.70
CA ILE A 147 6.96 13.47 4.29
C ILE A 147 6.60 14.91 3.91
N THR A 148 7.06 15.89 4.68
CA THR A 148 6.71 17.29 4.47
C THR A 148 7.42 17.88 3.25
N ASN A 149 8.73 17.66 3.11
CA ASN A 149 9.57 18.38 2.14
C ASN A 149 9.80 17.60 0.84
N VAL A 150 9.75 16.26 0.88
CA VAL A 150 9.90 15.42 -0.32
C VAL A 150 8.54 15.05 -0.88
N PHE A 151 7.63 14.57 -0.02
CA PHE A 151 6.31 14.12 -0.45
C PHE A 151 5.22 15.21 -0.36
N ASN A 152 5.55 16.47 -0.11
CA ASN A 152 4.58 17.58 0.02
C ASN A 152 3.39 17.28 0.96
N GLY A 153 3.62 16.52 2.03
CA GLY A 153 2.59 16.09 2.98
C GLY A 153 1.78 14.86 2.56
N PHE A 154 2.00 14.31 1.35
CA PHE A 154 1.37 13.09 0.87
C PHE A 154 2.11 11.84 1.35
N GLY A 155 2.08 11.62 2.66
CA GLY A 155 2.69 10.45 3.27
C GLY A 155 2.21 10.29 4.71
N VAL A 156 2.38 9.08 5.23
CA VAL A 156 2.11 8.77 6.63
C VAL A 156 3.35 8.07 7.19
N PRO A 157 3.85 8.47 8.37
CA PRO A 157 4.98 7.77 8.98
C PRO A 157 4.58 6.33 9.30
N VAL A 158 5.48 5.40 9.01
CA VAL A 158 5.27 3.97 9.29
C VAL A 158 6.44 3.41 10.08
N ASP A 159 6.13 2.69 11.15
CA ASP A 159 7.08 1.96 12.02
C ASP A 159 6.89 0.44 11.98
N SER A 160 5.92 -0.04 11.19
CA SER A 160 5.54 -1.45 11.07
C SER A 160 5.64 -1.94 9.62
N PRO A 161 5.99 -3.21 9.37
CA PRO A 161 5.93 -3.77 8.01
C PRO A 161 4.49 -3.88 7.47
N ILE A 162 3.46 -3.64 8.28
CA ILE A 162 2.06 -3.62 7.85
C ILE A 162 1.54 -2.17 7.91
N PRO A 163 1.36 -1.49 6.77
CA PRO A 163 0.94 -0.09 6.76
C PRO A 163 -0.50 0.08 7.27
N PRO A 164 -0.87 1.30 7.73
CA PRO A 164 -2.20 1.58 8.26
C PRO A 164 -3.35 1.32 7.27
N ALA A 165 -3.07 1.24 5.97
CA ALA A 165 -4.07 0.92 4.95
C ALA A 165 -4.71 -0.46 5.13
N PHE A 166 -4.06 -1.38 5.86
CA PHE A 166 -4.59 -2.71 6.17
C PHE A 166 -5.59 -2.75 7.34
N GLY A 167 -5.96 -1.60 7.92
CA GLY A 167 -6.95 -1.52 8.99
C GLY A 167 -6.52 -2.29 10.23
N ASP A 168 -7.37 -3.20 10.73
CA ASP A 168 -7.17 -3.98 11.96
C ASP A 168 -5.91 -4.86 11.96
N TRP A 169 -5.33 -5.12 10.79
CA TRP A 169 -4.09 -5.89 10.64
C TRP A 169 -2.84 -5.02 10.91
N SER A 170 -2.99 -3.70 10.93
CA SER A 170 -1.93 -2.77 11.28
C SER A 170 -1.94 -2.51 12.79
N ASN A 171 -0.81 -2.80 13.45
CA ASN A 171 -0.64 -2.45 14.86
C ASN A 171 0.05 -1.07 14.97
N PRO A 172 -0.63 -0.02 15.46
CA PRO A 172 -0.02 1.29 15.66
C PRO A 172 0.89 1.34 16.90
N ASN A 173 0.75 0.38 17.82
CA ASN A 173 1.47 0.34 19.09
C ASN A 173 2.75 -0.50 18.98
N VAL A 174 3.59 -0.17 18.00
CA VAL A 174 4.93 -0.77 17.83
C VAL A 174 6.00 0.18 18.37
N PRO A 175 7.16 -0.33 18.83
CA PRO A 175 8.29 0.52 19.18
C PRO A 175 8.68 1.39 17.98
N SER A 176 8.66 2.71 18.16
CA SER A 176 9.09 3.68 17.16
C SER A 176 10.46 4.26 17.51
N TYR A 177 11.15 4.77 16.49
CA TYR A 177 12.44 5.43 16.63
C TYR A 177 12.29 6.89 16.21
N THR A 178 12.11 7.78 17.18
CA THR A 178 12.00 9.21 16.91
C THR A 178 13.31 9.77 16.38
N TYR A 179 13.23 10.73 15.45
CA TYR A 179 14.42 11.40 14.95
C TYR A 179 15.19 12.10 16.07
N SER A 180 16.43 11.71 16.31
CA SER A 180 17.35 12.35 17.25
C SER A 180 18.78 11.90 17.00
N LYS A 181 19.64 12.87 16.64
CA LYS A 181 21.08 12.63 16.46
C LYS A 181 21.75 12.25 17.78
N GLU A 182 21.27 12.79 18.88
CA GLU A 182 21.74 12.54 20.24
C GLU A 182 21.45 11.10 20.65
N MET A 183 20.24 10.61 20.39
CA MET A 183 19.88 9.20 20.63
C MET A 183 20.68 8.26 19.75
N ALA A 184 20.85 8.57 18.46
CA ALA A 184 21.70 7.80 17.57
C ALA A 184 23.15 7.71 18.09
N LYS A 185 23.73 8.86 18.48
CA LYS A 185 25.07 8.93 19.07
C LYS A 185 25.15 8.11 20.35
N LYS A 186 24.17 8.23 21.25
CA LYS A 186 24.10 7.46 22.49
C LYS A 186 24.07 5.96 22.25
N VAL A 187 23.23 5.49 21.33
CA VAL A 187 23.11 4.07 20.97
C VAL A 187 24.45 3.49 20.49
N LEU A 188 25.22 4.26 19.70
CA LEU A 188 26.53 3.82 19.23
C LEU A 188 27.56 3.79 20.36
N LEU A 189 27.62 4.84 21.19
CA LEU A 189 28.55 4.91 22.33
C LEU A 189 28.30 3.79 23.34
N ASP A 190 27.03 3.53 23.68
CA ASP A 190 26.63 2.44 24.60
C ASP A 190 27.01 1.06 24.04
N ALA A 191 27.11 0.93 22.71
CA ALA A 191 27.54 -0.29 22.03
C ALA A 191 29.07 -0.43 21.88
N GLY A 192 29.84 0.50 22.46
CA GLY A 192 31.30 0.49 22.45
C GLY A 192 31.95 1.15 21.24
N PHE A 193 31.17 1.74 20.33
CA PHE A 193 31.74 2.60 19.30
C PHE A 193 32.28 3.87 19.94
N LYS A 194 33.37 4.42 19.38
CA LYS A 194 33.98 5.66 19.87
C LYS A 194 33.82 6.74 18.81
N TYR A 195 33.55 7.96 19.25
CA TYR A 195 33.48 9.12 18.37
C TYR A 195 34.65 10.05 18.70
N ASP A 196 35.49 10.32 17.71
CA ASP A 196 36.53 11.35 17.80
C ASP A 196 35.97 12.67 17.25
N ALA A 197 35.78 13.64 18.14
CA ALA A 197 35.27 14.95 17.78
C ALA A 197 36.28 15.80 16.98
N ALA A 198 37.58 15.54 17.11
CA ALA A 198 38.60 16.31 16.41
C ALA A 198 38.67 15.92 14.93
N SER A 199 38.56 14.63 14.62
CA SER A 199 38.58 14.12 13.24
C SER A 199 37.19 13.92 12.63
N ASN A 200 36.11 14.07 13.41
CA ASN A 200 34.72 13.77 13.04
C ASN A 200 34.58 12.33 12.52
N LYS A 201 35.24 11.37 13.18
CA LYS A 201 35.24 9.95 12.79
C LYS A 201 34.71 9.06 13.89
N TRP A 202 34.04 7.99 13.44
CA TRP A 202 33.61 6.90 14.30
C TRP A 202 34.61 5.76 14.23
N TYR A 203 34.81 5.10 15.36
CA TYR A 203 35.65 3.92 15.51
C TYR A 203 34.82 2.79 16.08
N GLU A 204 35.04 1.60 15.56
CA GLU A 204 34.45 0.36 16.01
C GLU A 204 34.98 -0.02 17.41
N PRO A 205 34.28 -0.91 18.15
CA PRO A 205 34.74 -1.39 19.44
C PRO A 205 36.14 -2.03 19.43
N ASN A 206 36.57 -2.58 18.30
CA ASN A 206 37.90 -3.16 18.08
C ASN A 206 39.01 -2.10 17.83
N GLY A 207 38.66 -0.82 17.73
CA GLY A 207 39.58 0.29 17.49
C GLY A 207 39.80 0.65 16.01
N ASN A 208 39.26 -0.12 15.07
CA ASN A 208 39.33 0.23 13.65
C ASN A 208 38.40 1.42 13.34
N PRO A 209 38.76 2.28 12.37
CA PRO A 209 37.84 3.30 11.90
C PRO A 209 36.61 2.65 11.27
N LEU A 210 35.42 3.14 11.60
CA LEU A 210 34.18 2.71 10.95
C LEU A 210 34.24 3.13 9.48
N GLY A 211 34.17 2.14 8.59
CA GLY A 211 34.18 2.36 7.15
C GLY A 211 32.95 3.12 6.64
N ASP A 212 33.03 3.56 5.40
CA ASP A 212 31.93 4.28 4.74
C ASP A 212 30.69 3.41 4.63
N ILE A 213 29.55 3.99 5.02
CA ILE A 213 28.24 3.36 4.89
C ILE A 213 27.67 3.74 3.53
N VAL A 214 27.63 2.78 2.61
CA VAL A 214 27.07 2.98 1.27
C VAL A 214 25.58 2.66 1.28
N ILE A 215 24.76 3.67 1.03
CA ILE A 215 23.33 3.50 0.76
C ILE A 215 23.14 3.47 -0.75
N GLN A 216 22.57 2.37 -1.25
CA GLN A 216 22.30 2.20 -2.67
C GLN A 216 20.85 2.57 -2.96
N MET A 217 20.66 3.38 -3.99
CA MET A 217 19.36 3.62 -4.60
C MET A 217 19.41 3.03 -6.02
N PRO A 218 18.43 2.24 -6.44
CA PRO A 218 18.38 1.77 -7.82
C PRO A 218 18.28 3.00 -8.74
N PRO A 219 19.15 3.10 -9.75
CA PRO A 219 19.14 4.23 -10.65
C PRO A 219 17.84 4.24 -11.48
N GLN A 220 17.42 5.43 -11.93
CA GLN A 220 16.13 5.64 -12.58
C GLN A 220 15.95 4.81 -13.86
N ASP A 221 17.03 4.51 -14.57
CA ASP A 221 17.04 3.63 -15.73
C ASP A 221 16.72 2.17 -15.37
N GLN A 222 17.19 1.70 -14.21
CA GLN A 222 16.98 0.31 -13.76
C GLN A 222 15.64 0.09 -13.08
N ALA A 223 15.10 1.11 -12.41
CA ALA A 223 13.81 1.02 -11.74
C ALA A 223 12.96 2.28 -11.95
N PRO A 224 12.59 2.61 -13.21
CA PRO A 224 11.90 3.87 -13.53
C PRO A 224 10.58 4.02 -12.78
N TRP A 225 9.92 2.92 -12.42
CA TRP A 225 8.68 2.93 -11.64
C TRP A 225 8.87 3.47 -10.21
N LEU A 226 10.03 3.28 -9.56
CA LEU A 226 10.28 3.79 -8.20
C LEU A 226 10.42 5.32 -8.17
N TRP A 227 10.82 5.91 -9.30
CA TRP A 227 11.02 7.35 -9.43
C TRP A 227 9.76 8.08 -9.88
N GLN A 228 8.70 7.34 -10.22
CA GLN A 228 7.41 7.94 -10.55
C GLN A 228 6.60 8.31 -9.31
N GLU A 229 6.89 7.74 -8.14
CA GLU A 229 6.14 7.97 -6.90
C GLU A 229 6.64 9.18 -6.08
N ALA A 230 7.90 9.60 -6.29
CA ALA A 230 8.56 10.71 -5.60
C ALA A 230 8.37 12.04 -6.33
#